data_AF-A0A2P2D7Z2-F1
#
_entry.id   AF-A0A2P2D7Z2-F1
#
_cell.length_a   1.000
_cell.length_b   1.000
_cell.length_c   1.000
_cell.angle_alpha   90.00
_cell.angle_beta   90.00
_cell.angle_gamma   90.00
#
_symmetry.space_group_name_H-M   'P 1'
#
loop_
_entity.id
_entity.type
_entity.pdbx_description
1 polymer ?
#
loop_
_entity_poly.entity_id
_entity_poly.type
_entity_poly.pdbx_seq_one_letter_code
_entity_poly.pdbx_strand_id
1 'polypeptide(L)'
;MNRKKYLFLLFSFSFSQLFAVDQVTWNQADQYLKKQDYLSAFKLSDKIIQTDPKDSFGWWLRLASSSQLASKKGKWPDECIKSANQHALLLPEEEASSLTTAVWCLNHDARYSEMVSLIPKVIPKAREKIGDGNYGSLINVLTVAFMKLNEREKAREFLYEGLSSLSGKDAAMNTGYNVGDLFIDSEITMDEREKWHELFQNNLFKEKLSNPLIPAIAWNTSLLTDEYVKKGKYNYAFDTISMLYPDMDAHVTTYWNFLRDQLFIKYKALQFRTKKLKEEPRRKLKMIFLVVPRTRFKEPLPNQLSSYGNMDSDLSEKDFSDLLLSFIYFRDSFEEVSKGIHWDYEVIRTNSEITSTNFRDESFRFVMQPSIESIQPALSKEILDQIKSSDGVIVVWPGVKQPGRVLITNGGGTEWNYGTDIDPEVRLTILSDSNKRIASGNHANHPIFIYHELFHVLEWAYHKSNFPKKDHPYQRRKEWPRDYQGNTEWDFYSETFNKRMMVEDQMDRLYWLGRKEGFYGIKVKEEKK
;
A
#
# COMPACT_ATOMS: atom_id res chain seq x y z
N MET A 1 64.03 -62.51 9.55
CA MET A 1 64.45 -63.62 8.66
C MET A 1 63.20 -64.22 8.04
N ASN A 2 63.26 -64.56 6.75
CA ASN A 2 62.27 -65.27 5.92
C ASN A 2 61.07 -64.52 5.29
N ARG A 3 61.25 -64.31 3.98
CA ARG A 3 60.27 -64.19 2.89
C ARG A 3 59.37 -65.43 2.77
N LYS A 4 58.13 -65.23 2.30
CA LYS A 4 57.42 -65.92 1.17
C LYS A 4 56.03 -65.27 1.05
N LYS A 5 55.72 -64.47 0.02
CA LYS A 5 55.29 -64.78 -1.36
C LYS A 5 53.86 -65.39 -1.49
N TYR A 6 52.99 -64.57 -2.09
CA TYR A 6 51.75 -64.82 -2.87
C TYR A 6 50.49 -65.37 -2.16
N LEU A 7 49.39 -64.62 -2.22
CA LEU A 7 48.36 -64.84 -3.24
C LEU A 7 47.49 -63.59 -3.42
N PHE A 8 47.35 -63.18 -4.69
CA PHE A 8 46.33 -62.26 -5.18
C PHE A 8 44.94 -62.86 -4.95
N LEU A 9 44.02 -62.08 -4.37
CA LEU A 9 42.58 -62.27 -4.56
C LEU A 9 41.95 -60.89 -4.75
N LEU A 10 41.75 -60.58 -6.03
CA LEU A 10 40.88 -59.54 -6.53
C LEU A 10 39.47 -59.77 -5.94
N PHE A 11 39.08 -58.95 -4.98
CA PHE A 11 37.69 -58.58 -4.84
C PHE A 11 37.51 -57.23 -5.53
N SER A 12 37.34 -57.32 -6.85
CA SER A 12 36.62 -56.34 -7.63
C SER A 12 35.19 -56.24 -7.08
N PHE A 13 35.01 -55.41 -6.05
CA PHE A 13 33.71 -54.81 -5.81
C PHE A 13 33.52 -53.74 -6.88
N SER A 14 32.91 -54.17 -7.97
CA SER A 14 32.29 -53.30 -8.95
C SER A 14 31.26 -52.45 -8.22
N PHE A 15 31.66 -51.26 -7.77
CA PHE A 15 30.73 -50.16 -7.57
C PHE A 15 30.26 -49.70 -8.96
N SER A 16 29.40 -50.50 -9.58
CA SER A 16 28.52 -50.00 -10.63
C SER A 16 27.52 -49.06 -9.94
N GLN A 17 27.90 -47.78 -9.82
CA GLN A 17 26.90 -46.72 -9.86
C GLN A 17 26.18 -46.90 -11.19
N LEU A 18 24.99 -47.49 -11.15
CA LEU A 18 24.06 -47.56 -12.27
C LEU A 18 23.60 -46.14 -12.58
N PHE A 19 24.42 -45.38 -13.31
CA PHE A 19 23.89 -44.31 -14.13
C PHE A 19 22.98 -44.97 -15.17
N ALA A 20 21.72 -44.54 -15.28
CA ALA A 20 20.74 -45.09 -16.23
C ALA A 20 21.22 -44.99 -17.70
N VAL A 21 22.17 -44.09 -17.97
CA VAL A 21 22.81 -43.86 -19.27
C VAL A 21 24.34 -43.95 -19.19
N ASP A 22 25.00 -44.13 -20.33
CA ASP A 22 26.47 -44.17 -20.41
C ASP A 22 27.12 -42.79 -20.14
N GLN A 23 28.43 -42.81 -19.83
CA GLN A 23 29.19 -41.61 -19.48
C GLN A 23 29.27 -40.58 -20.62
N VAL A 24 29.23 -41.01 -21.89
CA VAL A 24 29.27 -40.11 -23.05
C VAL A 24 27.98 -39.31 -23.12
N THR A 25 26.83 -40.00 -22.98
CA THR A 25 25.50 -39.39 -22.93
C THR A 25 25.38 -38.42 -21.76
N TRP A 26 25.88 -38.80 -20.59
CA TRP A 26 25.87 -37.94 -19.40
C TRP A 26 26.71 -36.67 -19.61
N ASN A 27 27.94 -36.80 -20.11
CA ASN A 27 28.83 -35.67 -20.39
C ASN A 27 28.23 -34.72 -21.44
N GLN A 28 27.55 -35.27 -22.45
CA GLN A 28 26.88 -34.47 -23.48
C GLN A 28 25.71 -33.66 -22.90
N ALA A 29 24.90 -34.27 -22.02
CA ALA A 29 23.83 -33.57 -21.32
C ALA A 29 24.37 -32.42 -20.44
N ASP A 30 25.41 -32.69 -19.64
CA ASP A 30 26.06 -31.68 -18.79
C ASP A 30 26.62 -30.50 -19.63
N GLN A 31 27.25 -30.78 -20.77
CA GLN A 31 27.73 -29.75 -21.68
C GLN A 31 26.59 -28.86 -22.22
N TYR A 32 25.45 -29.44 -22.59
CA TYR A 32 24.30 -28.65 -23.06
C TYR A 32 23.73 -27.77 -21.94
N LEU A 33 23.57 -28.31 -20.73
CA LEU A 33 23.05 -27.55 -19.59
C LEU A 33 23.99 -26.40 -19.19
N LYS A 34 25.31 -26.65 -19.12
CA LYS A 34 26.31 -25.61 -18.83
C LYS A 34 26.37 -24.51 -19.89
N LYS A 35 26.14 -24.85 -21.16
CA LYS A 35 26.04 -23.88 -22.27
C LYS A 35 24.66 -23.22 -22.38
N GLN A 36 23.71 -23.59 -21.52
CA GLN A 36 22.31 -23.17 -21.60
C GLN A 36 21.63 -23.52 -22.94
N ASP A 37 22.13 -24.54 -23.63
CA ASP A 37 21.51 -25.08 -24.85
C ASP A 37 20.39 -26.06 -24.50
N TYR A 38 19.33 -25.51 -23.91
CA TYR A 38 18.20 -26.28 -23.41
C TYR A 38 17.42 -26.98 -24.53
N LEU A 39 17.43 -26.46 -25.76
CA LEU A 39 16.80 -27.12 -26.90
C LEU A 39 17.54 -28.40 -27.28
N SER A 40 18.86 -28.38 -27.30
CA SER A 40 19.65 -29.60 -27.56
C SER A 40 19.56 -30.59 -26.41
N ALA A 41 19.58 -30.12 -25.16
CA ALA A 41 19.33 -30.98 -23.99
C ALA A 41 17.96 -31.67 -24.05
N PHE A 42 16.92 -30.93 -24.44
CA PHE A 42 15.58 -31.48 -24.63
C PHE A 42 15.55 -32.54 -25.74
N LYS A 43 16.17 -32.26 -26.90
CA LYS A 43 16.27 -33.25 -27.99
C LYS A 43 17.04 -34.51 -27.59
N LEU A 44 18.08 -34.38 -26.77
CA LEU A 44 18.81 -35.53 -26.23
C LEU A 44 17.91 -36.36 -25.31
N SER A 45 17.17 -35.71 -24.41
CA SER A 45 16.21 -36.39 -23.53
C SER A 45 15.13 -37.15 -24.32
N ASP A 46 14.65 -36.58 -25.43
CA ASP A 46 13.63 -37.20 -26.28
C ASP A 46 14.13 -38.50 -26.89
N LYS A 47 15.39 -38.55 -27.34
CA LYS A 47 16.02 -39.78 -27.86
C LYS A 47 16.15 -40.87 -26.79
N ILE A 48 16.55 -40.48 -25.57
CA ILE A 48 16.69 -41.40 -24.43
C ILE A 48 15.31 -42.00 -24.10
N ILE A 49 14.28 -41.16 -23.92
CA ILE A 49 12.92 -41.58 -23.56
C ILE A 49 12.26 -42.41 -24.68
N GLN A 50 12.52 -42.10 -25.95
CA GLN A 50 12.05 -42.92 -27.08
C GLN A 50 12.64 -44.33 -27.06
N THR A 51 13.88 -44.46 -26.58
CA THR A 51 14.58 -45.76 -26.48
C THR A 51 14.12 -46.52 -25.23
N ASP A 52 14.04 -45.83 -24.09
CA ASP A 52 13.52 -46.37 -22.83
C ASP A 52 12.58 -45.35 -22.16
N PRO A 53 11.25 -45.54 -22.26
CA PRO A 53 10.27 -44.67 -21.62
C PRO A 53 10.32 -44.66 -20.08
N LYS A 54 11.03 -45.59 -19.44
CA LYS A 54 11.19 -45.67 -17.99
C LYS A 54 12.54 -45.10 -17.50
N ASP A 55 13.36 -44.57 -18.40
CA ASP A 55 14.65 -43.99 -18.03
C ASP A 55 14.46 -42.70 -17.22
N SER A 56 14.78 -42.76 -15.93
CA SER A 56 14.62 -41.63 -15.01
C SER A 56 15.57 -40.47 -15.32
N PHE A 57 16.77 -40.73 -15.85
CA PHE A 57 17.70 -39.68 -16.28
C PHE A 57 17.17 -38.93 -17.51
N GLY A 58 16.59 -39.65 -18.47
CA GLY A 58 15.92 -39.07 -19.62
C GLY A 58 14.81 -38.10 -19.19
N TRP A 59 13.94 -38.53 -18.28
CA TRP A 59 12.87 -37.67 -17.74
C TRP A 59 13.38 -36.50 -16.90
N TRP A 60 14.42 -36.70 -16.09
CA TRP A 60 15.10 -35.61 -15.37
C TRP A 60 15.67 -34.57 -16.33
N LEU A 61 16.40 -34.99 -17.37
CA LEU A 61 16.99 -34.09 -18.36
C LEU A 61 15.91 -33.34 -19.15
N ARG A 62 14.80 -34.02 -19.47
CA ARG A 62 13.64 -33.38 -20.09
C ARG A 62 13.02 -32.34 -19.18
N LEU A 63 12.83 -32.64 -17.90
CA LEU A 63 12.32 -31.68 -16.89
C LEU A 63 13.25 -30.48 -16.73
N ALA A 64 14.55 -30.71 -16.54
CA ALA A 64 15.55 -29.67 -16.38
C ALA A 64 15.61 -28.73 -17.60
N SER A 65 15.58 -29.28 -18.82
CA SER A 65 15.61 -28.47 -20.04
C SER A 65 14.28 -27.76 -20.34
N SER A 66 13.15 -28.44 -20.18
CA SER A 66 11.82 -27.85 -20.44
C SER A 66 11.43 -26.78 -19.43
N SER A 67 11.83 -26.91 -18.16
CA SER A 67 11.61 -25.85 -17.15
C SER A 67 12.29 -24.54 -17.52
N GLN A 68 13.54 -24.60 -18.02
CA GLN A 68 14.26 -23.40 -18.49
C GLN A 68 13.63 -22.80 -19.75
N LEU A 69 12.97 -23.62 -20.57
CA LEU A 69 12.24 -23.18 -21.76
C LEU A 69 10.82 -22.69 -21.47
N ALA A 70 10.23 -23.01 -20.29
CA ALA A 70 8.84 -22.71 -19.95
C ALA A 70 8.52 -21.22 -20.03
N SER A 71 9.47 -20.36 -19.66
CA SER A 71 9.36 -18.90 -19.78
C SER A 71 9.13 -18.40 -21.21
N LYS A 72 9.51 -19.18 -22.23
CA LYS A 72 9.27 -18.87 -23.66
C LYS A 72 7.81 -19.11 -24.10
N LYS A 73 6.95 -19.64 -23.21
CA LYS A 73 5.54 -19.96 -23.46
C LYS A 73 5.35 -20.95 -24.63
N GLY A 74 4.11 -21.11 -25.10
CA GLY A 74 3.75 -22.10 -26.12
C GLY A 74 3.71 -23.51 -25.50
N LYS A 75 4.33 -24.49 -26.15
CA LYS A 75 4.31 -25.89 -25.66
C LYS A 75 5.17 -26.16 -24.43
N TRP A 76 6.08 -25.25 -24.07
CA TRP A 76 7.12 -25.53 -23.08
C TRP A 76 6.60 -25.72 -21.64
N PRO A 77 5.64 -24.91 -21.14
CA PRO A 77 5.00 -25.18 -19.86
C PRO A 77 4.38 -26.58 -19.79
N ASP A 78 3.62 -27.01 -20.81
CA ASP A 78 3.00 -28.34 -20.86
C ASP A 78 4.05 -29.47 -20.86
N GLU A 79 5.11 -29.32 -21.66
CA GLU A 79 6.21 -30.29 -21.68
C GLU A 79 6.90 -30.37 -20.32
N CYS A 80 7.08 -29.24 -19.63
CA CYS A 80 7.64 -29.23 -18.29
C CYS A 80 6.75 -29.96 -17.28
N ILE A 81 5.45 -29.66 -17.26
CA ILE A 81 4.48 -30.28 -16.35
C ILE A 81 4.40 -31.79 -16.60
N LYS A 82 4.35 -32.21 -17.88
CA LYS A 82 4.37 -33.62 -18.26
C LYS A 82 5.64 -34.31 -17.77
N SER A 83 6.81 -33.68 -17.99
CA SER A 83 8.09 -34.23 -17.58
C SER A 83 8.21 -34.35 -16.06
N ALA A 84 7.71 -33.36 -15.31
CA ALA A 84 7.67 -33.38 -13.85
C ALA A 84 6.83 -34.54 -13.31
N ASN A 85 5.63 -34.75 -13.86
CA ASN A 85 4.75 -35.84 -13.45
C ASN A 85 5.36 -37.22 -13.76
N GLN A 86 6.00 -37.38 -14.92
CA GLN A 86 6.65 -38.65 -15.28
C GLN A 86 7.89 -38.93 -14.42
N HIS A 87 8.72 -37.91 -14.18
CA HIS A 87 9.87 -38.05 -13.30
C HIS A 87 9.45 -38.40 -11.86
N ALA A 88 8.43 -37.72 -11.33
CA ALA A 88 7.85 -38.02 -10.01
C ALA A 88 7.28 -39.45 -9.91
N LEU A 89 6.68 -39.96 -10.99
CA LEU A 89 6.14 -41.33 -11.04
C LEU A 89 7.26 -42.39 -11.00
N LEU A 90 8.38 -42.13 -11.68
CA LEU A 90 9.50 -43.06 -11.79
C LEU A 90 10.43 -43.01 -10.56
N LEU A 91 10.57 -41.84 -9.94
CA LEU A 91 11.36 -41.63 -8.71
C LEU A 91 10.50 -40.93 -7.64
N PRO A 92 9.68 -41.69 -6.88
CA PRO A 92 8.79 -41.14 -5.86
C PRO A 92 9.51 -40.31 -4.78
N GLU A 93 10.77 -40.60 -4.50
CA GLU A 93 11.61 -39.80 -3.61
C GLU A 93 11.84 -38.38 -4.14
N GLU A 94 11.77 -38.15 -5.45
CA GLU A 94 11.88 -36.85 -6.11
C GLU A 94 10.51 -36.25 -6.48
N GLU A 95 9.40 -36.81 -5.99
CA GLU A 95 8.05 -36.31 -6.28
C GLU A 95 7.91 -34.83 -5.90
N ALA A 96 8.30 -34.45 -4.68
CA ALA A 96 8.11 -33.09 -4.20
C ALA A 96 8.96 -32.05 -4.96
N SER A 97 10.22 -32.37 -5.28
CA SER A 97 11.12 -31.50 -6.06
C SER A 97 10.64 -31.36 -7.52
N SER A 98 10.19 -32.47 -8.12
CA SER A 98 9.65 -32.49 -9.49
C SER A 98 8.36 -31.70 -9.59
N LEU A 99 7.42 -31.92 -8.68
CA LEU A 99 6.14 -31.21 -8.68
C LEU A 99 6.28 -29.74 -8.26
N THR A 100 7.29 -29.38 -7.44
CA THR A 100 7.66 -27.98 -7.25
C THR A 100 8.05 -27.32 -8.58
N THR A 101 8.83 -28.03 -9.41
CA THR A 101 9.19 -27.53 -10.75
C THR A 101 7.95 -27.37 -11.64
N ALA A 102 6.98 -28.28 -11.54
CA ALA A 102 5.71 -28.15 -12.22
C ALA A 102 4.94 -26.89 -11.79
N VAL A 103 4.93 -26.53 -10.51
CA VAL A 103 4.31 -25.29 -10.01
C VAL A 103 4.94 -24.05 -10.67
N TRP A 104 6.27 -23.99 -10.78
CA TRP A 104 6.95 -22.87 -11.46
C TRP A 104 6.61 -22.80 -12.95
N CYS A 105 6.50 -23.96 -13.62
CA CYS A 105 6.11 -24.02 -15.03
C CYS A 105 4.66 -23.60 -15.25
N LEU A 106 3.73 -24.01 -14.38
CA LEU A 106 2.33 -23.57 -14.41
C LEU A 106 2.20 -22.06 -14.21
N ASN A 107 3.03 -21.48 -13.34
CA ASN A 107 3.04 -20.03 -13.09
C ASN A 107 3.37 -19.21 -14.34
N HIS A 108 4.25 -19.70 -15.23
CA HIS A 108 4.56 -19.03 -16.50
C HIS A 108 3.36 -18.89 -17.45
N ASP A 109 2.36 -19.77 -17.30
CA ASP A 109 1.13 -19.81 -18.09
C ASP A 109 -0.12 -19.38 -17.28
N ALA A 110 0.07 -18.84 -16.07
CA ALA A 110 -1.01 -18.38 -15.20
C ALA A 110 -2.08 -19.45 -14.87
N ARG A 111 -1.69 -20.74 -14.83
CA ARG A 111 -2.59 -21.87 -14.52
C ARG A 111 -2.77 -22.07 -13.02
N TYR A 112 -3.30 -21.05 -12.35
CA TYR A 112 -3.33 -20.95 -10.89
C TYR A 112 -4.10 -22.09 -10.19
N SER A 113 -5.23 -22.54 -10.75
CA SER A 113 -6.02 -23.64 -10.16
C SER A 113 -5.24 -24.95 -10.10
N GLU A 114 -4.40 -25.20 -11.10
CA GLU A 114 -3.55 -26.40 -11.15
C GLU A 114 -2.33 -26.28 -10.25
N MET A 115 -1.82 -25.07 -10.03
CA MET A 115 -0.77 -24.86 -9.02
C MET A 115 -1.28 -25.20 -7.63
N VAL A 116 -2.47 -24.72 -7.28
CA VAL A 116 -3.11 -24.97 -5.98
C VAL A 116 -3.43 -26.45 -5.79
N SER A 117 -3.83 -27.17 -6.85
CA SER A 117 -4.13 -28.61 -6.74
C SER A 117 -2.90 -29.48 -6.42
N LEU A 118 -1.68 -28.99 -6.66
CA LEU A 118 -0.44 -29.68 -6.35
C LEU A 118 0.00 -29.52 -4.87
N ILE A 119 -0.59 -28.59 -4.12
CA ILE A 119 -0.22 -28.29 -2.73
C ILE A 119 -0.12 -29.55 -1.84
N PRO A 120 -1.12 -30.48 -1.82
CA PRO A 120 -1.09 -31.63 -0.92
C PRO A 120 0.09 -32.58 -1.16
N LYS A 121 0.64 -32.61 -2.39
CA LYS A 121 1.78 -33.46 -2.75
C LYS A 121 3.11 -32.74 -2.54
N VAL A 122 3.13 -31.44 -2.78
CA VAL A 122 4.36 -30.63 -2.77
C VAL A 122 4.73 -30.20 -1.35
N ILE A 123 3.83 -29.51 -0.67
CA ILE A 123 4.15 -28.75 0.56
C ILE A 123 4.68 -29.62 1.72
N PRO A 124 4.16 -30.83 1.98
CA PRO A 124 4.62 -31.64 3.12
C PRO A 124 6.11 -31.98 3.10
N LYS A 125 6.73 -32.06 1.92
CA LYS A 125 8.15 -32.47 1.75
C LYS A 125 9.01 -31.44 1.02
N ALA A 126 8.41 -30.39 0.44
CA ALA A 126 9.12 -29.42 -0.39
C ALA A 126 10.30 -28.81 0.35
N ARG A 127 10.09 -28.32 1.59
CA ARG A 127 11.12 -27.64 2.37
C ARG A 127 12.41 -28.45 2.52
N GLU A 128 12.30 -29.73 2.86
CA GLU A 128 13.45 -30.65 2.99
C GLU A 128 14.16 -30.84 1.63
N LYS A 129 13.38 -30.93 0.55
CA LYS A 129 13.89 -31.24 -0.79
C LYS A 129 14.52 -30.07 -1.53
N ILE A 130 13.98 -28.86 -1.36
CA ILE A 130 14.40 -27.68 -2.15
C ILE A 130 15.13 -26.63 -1.30
N GLY A 131 15.17 -26.82 0.03
CA GLY A 131 15.77 -25.90 0.98
C GLY A 131 14.91 -24.68 1.32
N ASP A 132 15.23 -24.02 2.43
CA ASP A 132 14.45 -22.90 2.99
C ASP A 132 14.24 -21.76 1.97
N GLY A 133 15.28 -21.37 1.22
CA GLY A 133 15.21 -20.25 0.27
C GLY A 133 14.18 -20.47 -0.84
N ASN A 134 14.24 -21.61 -1.53
CA ASN A 134 13.29 -21.97 -2.58
C ASN A 134 11.89 -22.27 -2.02
N TYR A 135 11.83 -22.80 -0.79
CA TYR A 135 10.56 -23.00 -0.11
C TYR A 135 9.83 -21.67 0.16
N GLY A 136 10.54 -20.63 0.61
CA GLY A 136 9.95 -19.29 0.75
C GLY A 136 9.40 -18.75 -0.56
N SER A 137 10.11 -18.92 -1.68
CA SER A 137 9.63 -18.53 -3.01
C SER A 137 8.43 -19.38 -3.48
N LEU A 138 8.40 -20.67 -3.15
CA LEU A 138 7.25 -21.54 -3.44
C LEU A 138 6.01 -21.09 -2.68
N ILE A 139 6.14 -20.77 -1.39
CA ILE A 139 5.04 -20.21 -0.59
C ILE A 139 4.50 -18.95 -1.25
N ASN A 140 5.38 -18.03 -1.64
CA ASN A 140 4.99 -16.80 -2.32
C ASN A 140 4.16 -17.05 -3.59
N VAL A 141 4.67 -17.92 -4.48
CA VAL A 141 4.04 -18.22 -5.77
C VAL A 141 2.64 -18.82 -5.58
N LEU A 142 2.47 -19.71 -4.60
CA LEU A 142 1.17 -20.32 -4.30
C LEU A 142 0.21 -19.36 -3.58
N THR A 143 0.71 -18.50 -2.69
CA THR A 143 -0.07 -17.39 -2.11
C THR A 143 -0.62 -16.48 -3.22
N VAL A 144 0.22 -16.10 -4.18
CA VAL A 144 -0.21 -15.30 -5.34
C VAL A 144 -1.21 -16.07 -6.21
N ALA A 145 -1.06 -17.38 -6.38
CA ALA A 145 -2.04 -18.19 -7.10
C ALA A 145 -3.43 -18.12 -6.43
N PHE A 146 -3.52 -18.26 -5.10
CA PHE A 146 -4.78 -18.05 -4.37
C PHE A 146 -5.34 -16.64 -4.56
N MET A 147 -4.49 -15.60 -4.53
CA MET A 147 -4.92 -14.22 -4.82
C MET A 147 -5.52 -14.08 -6.21
N LYS A 148 -4.93 -14.71 -7.24
CA LYS A 148 -5.41 -14.66 -8.62
C LYS A 148 -6.70 -15.45 -8.84
N LEU A 149 -6.97 -16.42 -7.99
CA LEU A 149 -8.25 -17.13 -7.92
C LEU A 149 -9.31 -16.41 -7.07
N ASN A 150 -8.99 -15.20 -6.57
CA ASN A 150 -9.85 -14.42 -5.67
C ASN A 150 -10.16 -15.14 -4.33
N GLU A 151 -9.27 -16.04 -3.90
CA GLU A 151 -9.37 -16.76 -2.62
C GLU A 151 -8.47 -16.09 -1.56
N ARG A 152 -8.79 -14.84 -1.19
CA ARG A 152 -7.91 -14.02 -0.31
C ARG A 152 -7.69 -14.59 1.08
N GLU A 153 -8.72 -15.14 1.71
CA GLU A 153 -8.62 -15.76 3.04
C GLU A 153 -7.65 -16.94 3.01
N LYS A 154 -7.83 -17.88 2.09
CA LYS A 154 -6.90 -19.00 1.89
C LYS A 154 -5.49 -18.55 1.54
N ALA A 155 -5.34 -17.48 0.75
CA ALA A 155 -4.03 -16.90 0.46
C ALA A 155 -3.31 -16.44 1.74
N ARG A 156 -4.04 -15.80 2.67
CA ARG A 156 -3.52 -15.39 3.98
C ARG A 156 -3.20 -16.59 4.85
N GLU A 157 -4.11 -17.56 5.00
CA GLU A 157 -3.87 -18.77 5.77
C GLU A 157 -2.60 -19.51 5.29
N PHE A 158 -2.50 -19.71 3.98
CA PHE A 158 -1.35 -20.38 3.37
C PHE A 158 -0.04 -19.60 3.56
N LEU A 159 -0.08 -18.27 3.41
CA LEU A 159 1.07 -17.41 3.69
C LEU A 159 1.46 -17.47 5.16
N TYR A 160 0.49 -17.49 6.09
CA TYR A 160 0.73 -17.49 7.52
C TYR A 160 1.46 -18.76 7.94
N GLU A 161 0.99 -19.93 7.49
CA GLU A 161 1.63 -21.22 7.77
C GLU A 161 3.06 -21.27 7.21
N GLY A 162 3.23 -20.88 5.94
CA GLY A 162 4.52 -20.87 5.27
C GLY A 162 5.52 -19.92 5.92
N LEU A 163 5.13 -18.68 6.19
CA LEU A 163 5.96 -17.68 6.86
C LEU A 163 6.29 -18.10 8.30
N SER A 164 5.33 -18.64 9.05
CA SER A 164 5.56 -19.14 10.41
C SER A 164 6.65 -20.21 10.44
N SER A 165 6.66 -21.12 9.47
CA SER A 165 7.67 -22.17 9.37
C SER A 165 9.09 -21.66 9.06
N LEU A 166 9.19 -20.47 8.45
CA LEU A 166 10.44 -19.81 8.07
C LEU A 166 10.82 -18.67 9.02
N SER A 167 9.99 -18.38 10.02
CA SER A 167 10.07 -17.17 10.85
C SER A 167 11.47 -16.97 11.45
N GLY A 168 11.97 -15.73 11.34
CA GLY A 168 13.29 -15.34 11.84
C GLY A 168 14.48 -15.80 10.98
N LYS A 169 14.26 -16.48 9.85
CA LYS A 169 15.31 -16.85 8.90
C LYS A 169 15.29 -15.92 7.68
N ASP A 170 16.45 -15.63 7.09
CA ASP A 170 16.55 -14.81 5.85
C ASP A 170 15.60 -15.30 4.73
N ALA A 171 15.34 -16.61 4.65
CA ALA A 171 14.43 -17.21 3.68
C ALA A 171 12.96 -16.75 3.82
N ALA A 172 12.53 -16.29 5.00
CA ALA A 172 11.19 -15.75 5.23
C ALA A 172 10.90 -14.55 4.31
N MET A 173 11.90 -13.74 4.00
CA MET A 173 11.76 -12.61 3.07
C MET A 173 11.24 -13.06 1.70
N ASN A 174 11.62 -14.26 1.23
CA ASN A 174 11.17 -14.74 -0.08
C ASN A 174 9.65 -14.97 -0.18
N THR A 175 8.93 -14.98 0.94
CA THR A 175 7.47 -15.10 0.99
C THR A 175 6.74 -13.79 0.64
N GLY A 176 7.40 -12.63 0.75
CA GLY A 176 6.76 -11.31 0.78
C GLY A 176 6.50 -10.63 -0.57
N TYR A 177 6.96 -11.19 -1.69
CA TYR A 177 6.83 -10.51 -2.99
C TYR A 177 5.37 -10.41 -3.48
N ASN A 178 4.89 -9.20 -3.79
CA ASN A 178 3.54 -8.97 -4.33
C ASN A 178 2.36 -9.44 -3.45
N VAL A 179 2.55 -9.58 -2.13
CA VAL A 179 1.47 -9.98 -1.21
C VAL A 179 0.97 -8.85 -0.31
N GLY A 180 1.49 -7.62 -0.45
CA GLY A 180 1.07 -6.46 0.36
C GLY A 180 -0.44 -6.19 0.29
N ASP A 181 -1.03 -6.35 -0.89
CA ASP A 181 -2.46 -6.13 -1.14
C ASP A 181 -3.39 -7.10 -0.38
N LEU A 182 -2.86 -8.22 0.15
CA LEU A 182 -3.62 -9.10 1.02
C LEU A 182 -4.05 -8.40 2.31
N PHE A 183 -3.30 -7.41 2.77
CA PHE A 183 -3.45 -6.80 4.10
C PHE A 183 -4.25 -5.50 4.10
N ILE A 184 -4.56 -4.96 2.92
CA ILE A 184 -5.51 -3.84 2.72
C ILE A 184 -6.96 -4.33 2.87
N ASP A 185 -7.18 -5.64 2.83
CA ASP A 185 -8.48 -6.28 2.89
C ASP A 185 -9.27 -5.87 4.15
N SER A 186 -10.46 -5.32 3.94
CA SER A 186 -11.36 -4.85 5.00
C SER A 186 -12.05 -5.98 5.76
N GLU A 187 -11.98 -7.21 5.26
CA GLU A 187 -12.60 -8.39 5.89
C GLU A 187 -11.72 -8.99 7.01
N ILE A 188 -10.44 -8.61 7.08
CA ILE A 188 -9.53 -9.09 8.13
C ILE A 188 -9.99 -8.55 9.49
N THR A 189 -10.27 -9.49 10.40
CA THR A 189 -10.68 -9.18 11.78
C THR A 189 -9.53 -8.61 12.60
N MET A 190 -9.84 -7.92 13.70
CA MET A 190 -8.82 -7.41 14.62
C MET A 190 -7.92 -8.54 15.16
N ASP A 191 -8.51 -9.66 15.58
CA ASP A 191 -7.77 -10.82 16.12
C ASP A 191 -6.81 -11.42 15.08
N GLU A 192 -7.23 -11.49 13.81
CA GLU A 192 -6.35 -11.94 12.73
C GLU A 192 -5.19 -10.95 12.51
N ARG A 193 -5.45 -9.64 12.55
CA ARG A 193 -4.40 -8.61 12.42
C ARG A 193 -3.38 -8.68 13.56
N GLU A 194 -3.83 -8.94 14.79
CA GLU A 194 -2.95 -9.10 15.95
C GLU A 194 -2.01 -10.31 15.79
N LYS A 195 -2.54 -11.46 15.32
CA LYS A 195 -1.72 -12.64 14.99
C LYS A 195 -0.68 -12.33 13.91
N TRP A 196 -1.09 -11.65 12.85
CA TRP A 196 -0.16 -11.20 11.82
C TRP A 196 0.89 -10.23 12.34
N HIS A 197 0.51 -9.32 13.23
CA HIS A 197 1.42 -8.36 13.83
C HIS A 197 2.53 -9.08 14.62
N GLU A 198 2.19 -10.06 15.45
CA GLU A 198 3.15 -10.89 16.18
C GLU A 198 4.10 -11.64 15.23
N LEU A 199 3.55 -12.28 14.17
CA LEU A 199 4.38 -12.97 13.19
C LEU A 199 5.32 -12.01 12.45
N PHE A 200 4.84 -10.81 12.10
CA PHE A 200 5.64 -9.81 11.40
C PHE A 200 6.75 -9.22 12.24
N GLN A 201 6.57 -9.05 13.55
CA GLN A 201 7.65 -8.62 14.47
C GLN A 201 8.89 -9.50 14.35
N ASN A 202 8.69 -10.81 14.20
CA ASN A 202 9.77 -11.79 14.06
C ASN A 202 10.45 -11.77 12.66
N ASN A 203 9.91 -11.02 11.70
CA ASN A 203 10.33 -11.04 10.29
C ASN A 203 10.61 -9.64 9.70
N LEU A 204 10.89 -8.65 10.56
CA LEU A 204 11.19 -7.28 10.14
C LEU A 204 12.58 -7.10 9.50
N PHE A 205 13.57 -7.93 9.85
CA PHE A 205 14.95 -7.92 9.34
C PHE A 205 15.50 -6.49 9.12
N LYS A 206 15.74 -5.76 10.22
CA LYS A 206 16.07 -4.31 10.22
C LYS A 206 17.34 -3.97 9.41
N GLU A 207 18.21 -4.93 9.18
CA GLU A 207 19.43 -4.81 8.40
C GLU A 207 19.23 -4.98 6.88
N LYS A 208 18.02 -5.37 6.44
CA LYS A 208 17.69 -5.66 5.04
C LYS A 208 16.72 -4.61 4.48
N LEU A 209 17.29 -3.49 4.04
CA LEU A 209 16.54 -2.31 3.55
C LEU A 209 15.45 -2.63 2.50
N SER A 210 15.70 -3.62 1.64
CA SER A 210 14.76 -4.08 0.60
C SER A 210 14.00 -5.34 1.03
N ASN A 211 13.55 -5.43 2.29
CA ASN A 211 12.74 -6.54 2.77
C ASN A 211 11.35 -6.52 2.08
N PRO A 212 11.03 -7.51 1.21
CA PRO A 212 9.79 -7.53 0.45
C PRO A 212 8.54 -7.77 1.31
N LEU A 213 8.69 -8.12 2.60
CA LEU A 213 7.57 -8.21 3.53
C LEU A 213 7.06 -6.83 3.98
N ILE A 214 7.87 -5.77 3.85
CA ILE A 214 7.56 -4.42 4.35
C ILE A 214 6.18 -3.91 3.92
N PRO A 215 5.73 -4.06 2.65
CA PRO A 215 4.37 -3.67 2.26
C PRO A 215 3.26 -4.37 3.07
N ALA A 216 3.38 -5.68 3.31
CA ALA A 216 2.40 -6.44 4.10
C ALA A 216 2.41 -6.01 5.57
N ILE A 217 3.61 -5.85 6.13
CA ILE A 217 3.82 -5.38 7.50
C ILE A 217 3.22 -3.98 7.69
N ALA A 218 3.53 -3.05 6.78
CA ALA A 218 3.08 -1.67 6.81
C ALA A 218 1.56 -1.56 6.74
N TRP A 219 0.90 -2.32 5.85
CA TRP A 219 -0.56 -2.33 5.78
C TRP A 219 -1.21 -2.90 7.02
N ASN A 220 -0.73 -4.04 7.51
CA ASN A 220 -1.28 -4.65 8.71
C ASN A 220 -1.12 -3.71 9.92
N THR A 221 0.05 -3.09 10.07
CA THR A 221 0.36 -2.13 11.13
C THR A 221 -0.56 -0.92 11.06
N SER A 222 -0.73 -0.32 9.87
CA SER A 222 -1.55 0.87 9.67
C SER A 222 -3.00 0.64 10.11
N LEU A 223 -3.59 -0.48 9.68
CA LEU A 223 -5.00 -0.79 9.92
C LEU A 223 -5.25 -1.33 11.33
N LEU A 224 -4.34 -2.14 11.89
CA LEU A 224 -4.44 -2.56 13.30
C LEU A 224 -4.36 -1.36 14.25
N THR A 225 -3.48 -0.40 13.95
CA THR A 225 -3.40 0.87 14.70
C THR A 225 -4.74 1.58 14.71
N ASP A 226 -5.43 1.66 13.56
CA ASP A 226 -6.75 2.29 13.46
C ASP A 226 -7.81 1.56 14.29
N GLU A 227 -7.81 0.23 14.30
CA GLU A 227 -8.72 -0.56 15.13
C GLU A 227 -8.51 -0.33 16.63
N TYR A 228 -7.27 -0.20 17.08
CA TYR A 228 -6.98 0.17 18.47
C TYR A 228 -7.44 1.59 18.80
N VAL A 229 -7.21 2.56 17.91
CA VAL A 229 -7.63 3.95 18.12
C VAL A 229 -9.16 4.06 18.19
N LYS A 230 -9.89 3.39 17.30
CA LYS A 230 -11.37 3.34 17.32
C LYS A 230 -11.92 2.80 18.64
N LYS A 231 -11.18 1.90 19.30
CA LYS A 231 -11.51 1.33 20.62
C LYS A 231 -10.96 2.12 21.80
N GLY A 232 -10.33 3.28 21.57
CA GLY A 232 -9.71 4.12 22.61
C GLY A 232 -8.45 3.53 23.24
N LYS A 233 -7.88 2.46 22.66
CA LYS A 233 -6.69 1.76 23.15
C LYS A 233 -5.40 2.43 22.65
N TYR A 234 -5.18 3.69 23.00
CA TYR A 234 -4.10 4.50 22.43
C TYR A 234 -2.68 3.98 22.70
N ASN A 235 -2.41 3.40 23.87
CA ASN A 235 -1.09 2.82 24.15
C ASN A 235 -0.80 1.61 23.26
N TYR A 236 -1.77 0.70 23.10
CA TYR A 236 -1.65 -0.42 22.17
C TYR A 236 -1.47 0.05 20.71
N ALA A 237 -2.21 1.08 20.29
CA ALA A 237 -2.02 1.71 18.99
C ALA A 237 -0.60 2.26 18.83
N PHE A 238 -0.08 2.94 19.85
CA PHE A 238 1.26 3.50 19.84
C PHE A 238 2.35 2.42 19.80
N ASP A 239 2.20 1.36 20.58
CA ASP A 239 3.13 0.22 20.57
C ASP A 239 3.12 -0.48 19.21
N THR A 240 1.93 -0.65 18.61
CA THR A 240 1.75 -1.25 17.28
C THR A 240 2.47 -0.45 16.19
N ILE A 241 2.23 0.87 16.11
CA ILE A 241 2.86 1.71 15.08
C ILE A 241 4.37 1.87 15.31
N SER A 242 4.82 1.80 16.56
CA SER A 242 6.23 1.88 16.93
C SER A 242 7.06 0.67 16.49
N MET A 243 6.41 -0.41 16.05
CA MET A 243 7.09 -1.52 15.38
C MET A 243 7.83 -1.04 14.10
N LEU A 244 7.27 -0.05 13.39
CA LEU A 244 7.87 0.50 12.18
C LEU A 244 8.57 1.84 12.42
N TYR A 245 8.05 2.71 13.29
CA TYR A 245 8.61 4.05 13.46
C TYR A 245 9.26 4.26 14.83
N PRO A 246 10.42 4.94 14.89
CA PRO A 246 11.11 5.61 13.78
C PRO A 246 12.07 4.70 12.98
N ASP A 247 12.43 3.54 13.51
CA ASP A 247 13.58 2.73 13.04
C ASP A 247 13.48 2.24 11.57
N MET A 248 12.28 1.99 11.07
CA MET A 248 12.04 1.41 9.76
C MET A 248 11.61 2.44 8.71
N ASP A 249 11.67 3.75 9.01
CA ASP A 249 11.27 4.82 8.06
C ASP A 249 11.89 4.59 6.67
N ALA A 250 13.22 4.43 6.63
CA ALA A 250 13.96 4.20 5.39
C ALA A 250 13.49 2.96 4.61
N HIS A 251 13.02 1.90 5.29
CA HIS A 251 12.48 0.71 4.64
C HIS A 251 11.13 0.98 4.02
N VAL A 252 10.23 1.68 4.72
CA VAL A 252 8.90 1.99 4.18
C VAL A 252 9.01 2.94 2.98
N THR A 253 9.94 3.90 3.04
CA THR A 253 10.25 4.84 1.95
C THR A 253 10.70 4.16 0.66
N THR A 254 11.34 2.98 0.69
CA THR A 254 11.76 2.29 -0.56
C THR A 254 10.59 1.71 -1.35
N TYR A 255 9.43 1.51 -0.72
CA TYR A 255 8.27 0.88 -1.34
C TYR A 255 7.18 1.89 -1.68
N TRP A 256 6.73 2.68 -0.70
CA TRP A 256 5.54 3.51 -0.90
C TRP A 256 5.55 4.77 -0.04
N ASN A 257 5.96 5.90 -0.64
CA ASN A 257 6.00 7.21 0.03
C ASN A 257 4.66 7.63 0.65
N PHE A 258 3.53 7.27 0.02
CA PHE A 258 2.21 7.60 0.56
C PHE A 258 1.91 6.81 1.84
N LEU A 259 2.14 5.50 1.85
CA LEU A 259 1.95 4.67 3.06
C LEU A 259 2.94 5.07 4.16
N ARG A 260 4.15 5.50 3.79
CA ARG A 260 5.12 6.11 4.70
C ARG A 260 4.50 7.30 5.43
N ASP A 261 3.99 8.28 4.68
CA ASP A 261 3.39 9.49 5.27
C ASP A 261 2.21 9.15 6.19
N GLN A 262 1.41 8.15 5.83
CA GLN A 262 0.33 7.64 6.69
C GLN A 262 0.82 7.24 8.06
N LEU A 263 1.78 6.31 8.06
CA LEU A 263 2.26 5.67 9.27
C LEU A 263 3.03 6.68 10.12
N PHE A 264 3.79 7.58 9.50
CA PHE A 264 4.55 8.58 10.23
C PHE A 264 3.65 9.61 10.90
N ILE A 265 2.59 10.09 10.22
CA ILE A 265 1.62 11.00 10.83
C ILE A 265 0.89 10.32 11.99
N LYS A 266 0.45 9.06 11.80
CA LYS A 266 -0.17 8.26 12.88
C LYS A 266 0.78 8.10 14.07
N TYR A 267 2.05 7.79 13.82
CA TYR A 267 3.08 7.68 14.85
C TYR A 267 3.23 8.99 15.63
N LYS A 268 3.33 10.14 14.94
CA LYS A 268 3.43 11.46 15.60
C LYS A 268 2.20 11.81 16.42
N ALA A 269 1.02 11.55 15.87
CA ALA A 269 -0.24 11.75 16.57
C ALA A 269 -0.32 10.90 17.85
N LEU A 270 0.04 9.62 17.76
CA LEU A 270 0.00 8.70 18.89
C LEU A 270 1.10 9.01 19.92
N GLN A 271 2.30 9.39 19.47
CA GLN A 271 3.38 9.88 20.31
C GLN A 271 2.91 11.06 21.17
N PHE A 272 2.19 12.01 20.58
CA PHE A 272 1.56 13.11 21.31
C PHE A 272 0.43 12.61 22.23
N ARG A 273 -0.46 11.78 21.71
CA ARG A 273 -1.65 11.29 22.42
C ARG A 273 -1.30 10.57 23.72
N THR A 274 -0.23 9.78 23.72
CA THR A 274 0.24 8.95 24.85
C THR A 274 1.24 9.65 25.78
N LYS A 275 1.57 10.93 25.53
CA LYS A 275 2.40 11.71 26.47
C LYS A 275 1.77 11.71 27.87
N LYS A 276 2.60 11.42 28.89
CA LYS A 276 2.20 11.44 30.31
C LYS A 276 1.79 12.83 30.78
N LEU A 277 2.51 13.86 30.32
CA LEU A 277 2.25 15.25 30.62
C LEU A 277 2.03 15.99 29.30
N LYS A 278 0.91 16.70 29.21
CA LYS A 278 0.60 17.58 28.09
C LYS A 278 0.60 19.00 28.60
N GLU A 279 1.32 19.86 27.91
CA GLU A 279 1.22 21.29 28.13
C GLU A 279 -0.15 21.76 27.63
N GLU A 280 -0.71 22.80 28.26
CA GLU A 280 -1.90 23.44 27.69
C GLU A 280 -1.53 24.01 26.32
N PRO A 281 -2.36 23.78 25.29
CA PRO A 281 -2.07 24.32 23.98
C PRO A 281 -2.10 25.84 24.03
N ARG A 282 -1.07 26.47 23.47
CA ARG A 282 -0.97 27.93 23.32
C ARG A 282 -2.14 28.52 22.52
N ARG A 283 -2.80 27.71 21.68
CA ARG A 283 -3.97 28.11 20.90
C ARG A 283 -4.93 26.94 20.72
N LYS A 284 -6.22 27.20 20.91
CA LYS A 284 -7.31 26.28 20.62
C LYS A 284 -8.12 26.84 19.46
N LEU A 285 -8.29 26.04 18.43
CA LEU A 285 -9.05 26.35 17.22
C LEU A 285 -10.22 25.38 17.11
N LYS A 286 -11.30 25.80 16.47
CA LYS A 286 -12.49 24.95 16.29
C LYS A 286 -12.72 24.60 14.83
N MET A 287 -12.83 23.31 14.53
CA MET A 287 -13.20 22.77 13.23
C MET A 287 -14.64 22.22 13.25
N ILE A 288 -15.50 22.66 12.34
CA ILE A 288 -16.85 22.09 12.16
C ILE A 288 -16.81 21.05 11.04
N PHE A 289 -17.27 19.84 11.33
CA PHE A 289 -17.59 18.83 10.33
C PHE A 289 -19.04 19.01 9.89
N LEU A 290 -19.25 19.71 8.78
CA LEU A 290 -20.56 19.91 8.19
C LEU A 290 -20.88 18.74 7.25
N VAL A 291 -21.72 17.81 7.70
CA VAL A 291 -22.08 16.62 6.93
C VAL A 291 -23.28 16.91 6.03
N VAL A 292 -23.03 16.85 4.72
CA VAL A 292 -24.04 16.95 3.65
C VAL A 292 -24.15 15.56 3.00
N PRO A 293 -25.16 14.75 3.35
CA PRO A 293 -25.15 13.31 3.09
C PRO A 293 -25.31 12.92 1.62
N ARG A 294 -25.72 13.83 0.73
CA ARG A 294 -26.15 13.49 -0.63
C ARG A 294 -25.64 14.50 -1.66
N THR A 295 -25.35 13.99 -2.85
CA THR A 295 -25.22 14.77 -4.09
C THR A 295 -26.39 14.44 -4.99
N ARG A 296 -27.16 15.45 -5.41
CA ARG A 296 -28.32 15.35 -6.29
C ARG A 296 -28.30 16.47 -7.32
N PHE A 297 -27.65 16.24 -8.45
CA PHE A 297 -27.48 17.31 -9.44
C PHE A 297 -28.79 17.67 -10.13
N LYS A 298 -29.03 18.98 -10.28
CA LYS A 298 -30.09 19.48 -11.16
C LYS A 298 -29.59 19.43 -12.60
N GLU A 299 -30.34 18.77 -13.48
CA GLU A 299 -29.99 18.69 -14.91
C GLU A 299 -30.02 20.07 -15.60
N PRO A 300 -29.23 20.27 -16.67
CA PRO A 300 -28.26 19.32 -17.25
C PRO A 300 -26.84 19.46 -16.64
N LEU A 301 -26.12 18.34 -16.59
CA LEU A 301 -24.67 18.32 -16.29
C LEU A 301 -23.87 19.06 -17.39
N PRO A 302 -22.63 19.53 -17.09
CA PRO A 302 -21.73 20.04 -18.11
C PRO A 302 -21.62 19.10 -19.31
N ASN A 303 -21.53 19.63 -20.53
CA ASN A 303 -21.53 18.83 -21.77
C ASN A 303 -20.44 17.75 -21.82
N GLN A 304 -19.29 18.00 -21.20
CA GLN A 304 -18.18 17.05 -21.08
C GLN A 304 -18.53 15.84 -20.22
N LEU A 305 -19.48 16.01 -19.28
CA LEU A 305 -19.89 15.00 -18.32
C LEU A 305 -21.27 14.38 -18.65
N SER A 306 -22.07 15.03 -19.50
CA SER A 306 -23.43 14.57 -19.84
C SER A 306 -23.45 13.15 -20.42
N SER A 307 -22.37 12.73 -21.10
CA SER A 307 -22.21 11.37 -21.63
C SER A 307 -22.10 10.27 -20.56
N TYR A 308 -21.79 10.62 -19.30
CA TYR A 308 -21.64 9.67 -18.21
C TYR A 308 -22.94 9.39 -17.43
N GLY A 309 -24.03 10.06 -17.78
CA GLY A 309 -25.35 9.88 -17.16
C GLY A 309 -25.40 10.39 -15.72
N ASN A 310 -26.17 9.71 -14.86
CA ASN A 310 -26.36 10.13 -13.48
C ASN A 310 -25.06 10.00 -12.65
N MET A 311 -24.62 11.12 -12.09
CA MET A 311 -23.42 11.25 -11.26
C MET A 311 -23.69 11.40 -9.76
N ASP A 312 -24.96 11.29 -9.35
CA ASP A 312 -25.40 11.36 -7.96
C ASP A 312 -24.71 10.31 -7.08
N SER A 313 -24.58 10.65 -5.79
CA SER A 313 -23.91 9.80 -4.81
C SER A 313 -24.44 10.05 -3.40
N ASP A 314 -24.23 9.05 -2.54
CA ASP A 314 -24.61 9.06 -1.13
C ASP A 314 -23.38 8.81 -0.26
N LEU A 315 -23.28 9.55 0.84
CA LEU A 315 -22.15 9.45 1.74
C LEU A 315 -22.29 8.18 2.58
N SER A 316 -21.27 7.34 2.57
CA SER A 316 -21.24 6.19 3.47
C SER A 316 -20.78 6.61 4.86
N GLU A 317 -21.38 6.03 5.91
CA GLU A 317 -20.93 6.26 7.30
C GLU A 317 -19.47 5.82 7.52
N LYS A 318 -19.01 4.84 6.74
CA LYS A 318 -17.61 4.40 6.79
C LYS A 318 -16.67 5.51 6.30
N ASP A 319 -16.97 6.14 5.17
CA ASP A 319 -16.10 7.19 4.62
C ASP A 319 -16.05 8.42 5.56
N PHE A 320 -17.18 8.77 6.18
CA PHE A 320 -17.21 9.81 7.22
C PHE A 320 -16.36 9.42 8.45
N SER A 321 -16.51 8.19 8.95
CA SER A 321 -15.76 7.69 10.10
C SER A 321 -14.25 7.67 9.84
N ASP A 322 -13.83 7.25 8.65
CA ASP A 322 -12.42 7.22 8.24
C ASP A 322 -11.83 8.64 8.10
N LEU A 323 -12.61 9.60 7.58
CA LEU A 323 -12.22 11.01 7.51
C LEU A 323 -12.05 11.61 8.92
N LEU A 324 -12.99 11.32 9.82
CA LEU A 324 -12.94 11.82 11.20
C LEU A 324 -11.73 11.25 11.95
N LEU A 325 -11.45 9.95 11.78
CA LEU A 325 -10.25 9.31 12.32
C LEU A 325 -8.98 9.96 11.75
N SER A 326 -8.96 10.25 10.45
CA SER A 326 -7.84 10.97 9.82
C SER A 326 -7.65 12.37 10.38
N PHE A 327 -8.74 13.07 10.69
CA PHE A 327 -8.65 14.36 11.37
C PHE A 327 -8.11 14.26 12.79
N ILE A 328 -8.47 13.23 13.54
CA ILE A 328 -7.90 12.99 14.87
C ILE A 328 -6.38 12.83 14.78
N TYR A 329 -5.88 12.05 13.81
CA TYR A 329 -4.44 11.94 13.57
C TYR A 329 -3.82 13.25 13.11
N PHE A 330 -4.46 13.99 12.19
CA PHE A 330 -4.03 15.32 11.79
C PHE A 330 -3.90 16.25 13.00
N ARG A 331 -4.96 16.41 13.81
CA ARG A 331 -5.00 17.28 14.99
C ARG A 331 -3.84 16.97 15.94
N ASP A 332 -3.74 15.72 16.36
CA ASP A 332 -2.79 15.32 17.40
C ASP A 332 -1.34 15.43 16.89
N SER A 333 -1.09 15.12 15.61
CA SER A 333 0.24 15.33 15.00
C SER A 333 0.54 16.81 14.74
N PHE A 334 -0.46 17.61 14.39
CA PHE A 334 -0.31 19.03 14.09
C PHE A 334 0.02 19.81 15.35
N GLU A 335 -0.62 19.47 16.46
CA GLU A 335 -0.31 20.06 17.76
C GLU A 335 1.14 19.79 18.18
N GLU A 336 1.64 18.59 17.91
CA GLU A 336 3.05 18.24 18.13
C GLU A 336 3.99 19.09 17.28
N VAL A 337 3.72 19.21 15.97
CA VAL A 337 4.57 19.94 15.01
C VAL A 337 4.53 21.45 15.27
N SER A 338 3.35 21.99 15.55
CA SER A 338 3.13 23.43 15.77
C SER A 338 3.46 23.89 17.19
N LYS A 339 3.84 22.97 18.09
CA LYS A 339 4.10 23.25 19.51
C LYS A 339 2.92 23.95 20.17
N GLY A 340 1.75 23.31 20.13
CA GLY A 340 0.58 23.71 20.93
C GLY A 340 -0.53 24.46 20.18
N ILE A 341 -0.68 24.30 18.86
CA ILE A 341 -1.95 24.63 18.18
C ILE A 341 -2.84 23.39 18.19
N HIS A 342 -3.88 23.43 19.03
CA HIS A 342 -4.88 22.39 19.13
C HIS A 342 -6.10 22.69 18.25
N TRP A 343 -6.65 21.67 17.61
CA TRP A 343 -7.92 21.74 16.88
C TRP A 343 -9.01 20.92 17.58
N ASP A 344 -9.93 21.58 18.24
CA ASP A 344 -11.19 20.94 18.63
C ASP A 344 -12.07 20.70 17.40
N TYR A 345 -13.01 19.77 17.51
CA TYR A 345 -14.00 19.57 16.46
C TYR A 345 -15.41 19.32 16.98
N GLU A 346 -16.39 19.67 16.16
CA GLU A 346 -17.80 19.39 16.36
C GLU A 346 -18.40 18.88 15.04
N VAL A 347 -19.36 17.95 15.14
CA VAL A 347 -20.03 17.36 13.97
C VAL A 347 -21.45 17.89 13.88
N ILE A 348 -21.78 18.52 12.75
CA ILE A 348 -23.13 18.97 12.43
C ILE A 348 -23.63 18.14 11.26
N ARG A 349 -24.69 17.36 11.49
CA ARG A 349 -25.36 16.60 10.43
C ARG A 349 -26.54 17.38 9.89
N THR A 350 -26.60 17.49 8.56
CA THR A 350 -27.69 18.17 7.86
C THR A 350 -28.55 17.17 7.10
N ASN A 351 -29.77 17.59 6.76
CA ASN A 351 -30.61 16.90 5.77
C ASN A 351 -30.49 17.54 4.37
N SER A 352 -29.47 18.37 4.17
CA SER A 352 -29.23 19.05 2.90
C SER A 352 -28.52 18.14 1.89
N GLU A 353 -28.50 18.57 0.64
CA GLU A 353 -27.85 17.91 -0.47
C GLU A 353 -27.08 18.93 -1.32
N ILE A 354 -26.03 18.45 -1.98
CA ILE A 354 -25.28 19.23 -2.97
C ILE A 354 -26.03 19.14 -4.31
N THR A 355 -26.50 20.28 -4.81
CA THR A 355 -27.32 20.35 -6.03
C THR A 355 -26.57 20.81 -7.28
N SER A 356 -25.38 21.36 -7.11
CA SER A 356 -24.49 21.83 -8.18
C SER A 356 -23.04 21.83 -7.72
N THR A 357 -22.09 21.93 -8.66
CA THR A 357 -20.66 22.10 -8.37
C THR A 357 -20.05 23.11 -9.32
N ASN A 358 -18.96 23.73 -8.88
CA ASN A 358 -18.04 24.42 -9.77
C ASN A 358 -17.24 23.38 -10.56
N PHE A 359 -17.47 23.35 -11.87
CA PHE A 359 -16.78 22.44 -12.79
C PHE A 359 -15.58 23.14 -13.43
N ARG A 360 -14.41 22.48 -13.36
CA ARG A 360 -13.21 22.87 -14.11
C ARG A 360 -12.67 21.68 -14.87
N ASP A 361 -12.37 21.90 -16.14
CA ASP A 361 -11.68 20.95 -17.00
C ASP A 361 -10.18 21.24 -16.97
N GLU A 362 -9.44 20.38 -16.25
CA GLU A 362 -7.99 20.37 -16.30
C GLU A 362 -7.57 19.28 -17.30
N SER A 363 -6.62 19.57 -18.19
CA SER A 363 -6.20 18.67 -19.29
C SER A 363 -5.99 17.17 -18.97
N PHE A 364 -5.83 16.79 -17.69
CA PHE A 364 -5.63 15.42 -17.21
C PHE A 364 -6.70 14.93 -16.20
N ARG A 365 -7.63 15.80 -15.74
CA ARG A 365 -8.68 15.46 -14.76
C ARG A 365 -9.84 16.48 -14.79
N PHE A 366 -11.00 16.08 -14.30
CA PHE A 366 -12.06 17.03 -13.96
C PHE A 366 -12.01 17.40 -12.47
N VAL A 367 -12.30 18.66 -12.16
CA VAL A 367 -12.45 19.15 -10.79
C VAL A 367 -13.92 19.54 -10.58
N MET A 368 -14.56 18.97 -9.57
CA MET A 368 -15.96 19.21 -9.22
C MET A 368 -16.06 19.50 -7.73
N GLN A 369 -16.15 20.77 -7.37
CA GLN A 369 -16.18 21.21 -5.98
C GLN A 369 -17.49 21.93 -5.69
N PRO A 370 -18.21 21.62 -4.59
CA PRO A 370 -19.41 22.36 -4.22
C PRO A 370 -19.06 23.82 -3.91
N SER A 371 -20.09 24.65 -3.84
CA SER A 371 -20.06 25.96 -3.20
C SER A 371 -21.06 26.00 -2.04
N ILE A 372 -20.99 27.01 -1.18
CA ILE A 372 -21.97 27.14 -0.09
C ILE A 372 -23.41 27.24 -0.61
N GLU A 373 -23.62 27.90 -1.75
CA GLU A 373 -24.94 28.07 -2.39
C GLU A 373 -25.49 26.75 -2.96
N SER A 374 -24.61 25.78 -3.24
CA SER A 374 -25.02 24.48 -3.77
C SER A 374 -25.73 23.60 -2.74
N ILE A 375 -25.58 23.89 -1.44
CA ILE A 375 -26.17 23.15 -0.33
C ILE A 375 -27.65 23.52 -0.21
N GLN A 376 -28.55 22.57 -0.48
CA GLN A 376 -29.99 22.78 -0.46
C GLN A 376 -30.73 21.72 0.38
N PRO A 377 -31.73 22.09 1.20
CA PRO A 377 -32.10 23.45 1.57
C PRO A 377 -30.93 24.19 2.23
N ALA A 378 -30.95 25.52 2.13
CA ALA A 378 -29.94 26.40 2.72
C ALA A 378 -29.78 26.12 4.23
N LEU A 379 -28.54 26.29 4.71
CA LEU A 379 -28.21 26.08 6.12
C LEU A 379 -29.05 27.00 7.02
N SER A 380 -29.54 26.45 8.13
CA SER A 380 -30.29 27.24 9.11
C SER A 380 -29.40 28.31 9.74
N LYS A 381 -30.04 29.38 10.25
CA LYS A 381 -29.31 30.44 10.97
C LYS A 381 -28.47 29.89 12.12
N GLU A 382 -28.99 28.92 12.87
CA GLU A 382 -28.28 28.29 13.98
C GLU A 382 -26.99 27.60 13.52
N ILE A 383 -27.03 26.83 12.43
CA ILE A 383 -25.83 26.18 11.87
C ILE A 383 -24.83 27.23 11.38
N LEU A 384 -25.30 28.29 10.71
CA LEU A 384 -24.44 29.39 10.26
C LEU A 384 -23.77 30.11 11.43
N ASP A 385 -24.50 30.35 12.53
CA ASP A 385 -23.96 31.00 13.72
C ASP A 385 -22.90 30.10 14.41
N GLN A 386 -23.12 28.78 14.44
CA GLN A 386 -22.10 27.81 14.91
C GLN A 386 -20.85 27.83 14.02
N ILE A 387 -21.00 27.84 12.70
CA ILE A 387 -19.87 27.93 11.75
C ILE A 387 -19.11 29.25 11.93
N LYS A 388 -19.82 30.38 12.06
CA LYS A 388 -19.19 31.68 12.29
C LYS A 388 -18.44 31.74 13.62
N SER A 389 -18.84 30.96 14.63
CA SER A 389 -18.09 30.85 15.89
C SER A 389 -16.85 29.93 15.83
N SER A 390 -16.60 29.30 14.67
CA SER A 390 -15.46 28.39 14.46
C SER A 390 -14.32 29.04 13.66
N ASP A 391 -13.19 28.33 13.54
CA ASP A 391 -12.06 28.72 12.71
C ASP A 391 -12.10 28.08 11.32
N GLY A 392 -12.64 26.87 11.23
CA GLY A 392 -12.70 26.16 9.95
C GLY A 392 -13.90 25.23 9.85
N VAL A 393 -14.20 24.85 8.61
CA VAL A 393 -15.24 23.90 8.26
C VAL A 393 -14.66 22.84 7.34
N ILE A 394 -14.80 21.58 7.70
CA ILE A 394 -14.69 20.47 6.75
C ILE A 394 -16.10 20.16 6.25
N VAL A 395 -16.35 20.44 4.97
CA VAL A 395 -17.60 20.06 4.30
C VAL A 395 -17.46 18.60 3.88
N VAL A 396 -18.12 17.71 4.64
CA VAL A 396 -18.15 16.28 4.36
C VAL A 396 -19.30 16.02 3.41
N TRP A 397 -18.97 15.65 2.18
CA TRP A 397 -19.95 15.36 1.13
C TRP A 397 -19.51 14.12 0.33
N PRO A 398 -20.44 13.43 -0.35
CA PRO A 398 -20.11 12.16 -1.02
C PRO A 398 -19.28 12.32 -2.28
N GLY A 399 -19.06 13.53 -2.79
CA GLY A 399 -18.48 13.71 -4.10
C GLY A 399 -19.46 13.33 -5.22
N VAL A 400 -18.91 13.01 -6.37
CA VAL A 400 -19.64 12.49 -7.53
C VAL A 400 -19.24 11.05 -7.84
N LYS A 401 -20.14 10.30 -8.48
CA LYS A 401 -19.82 8.96 -8.98
C LYS A 401 -18.70 9.04 -10.04
N GLN A 402 -17.62 8.27 -9.86
CA GLN A 402 -16.49 8.22 -10.80
C GLN A 402 -16.83 7.38 -12.03
N PRO A 403 -16.83 7.97 -13.25
CA PRO A 403 -16.93 7.21 -14.48
C PRO A 403 -15.65 6.38 -14.72
N GLY A 404 -15.78 5.27 -15.44
CA GLY A 404 -14.61 4.46 -15.80
C GLY A 404 -13.61 5.24 -16.66
N ARG A 405 -12.31 5.17 -16.31
CA ARG A 405 -11.18 5.82 -17.00
C ARG A 405 -11.19 7.36 -16.97
N VAL A 406 -12.05 7.97 -16.15
CA VAL A 406 -12.10 9.42 -15.94
C VAL A 406 -11.65 9.69 -14.51
N LEU A 407 -10.75 10.66 -14.33
CA LEU A 407 -10.33 11.12 -13.02
C LEU A 407 -11.13 12.37 -12.66
N ILE A 408 -12.00 12.26 -11.64
CA ILE A 408 -12.65 13.42 -11.02
C ILE A 408 -12.05 13.68 -9.64
N THR A 409 -11.88 14.95 -9.29
CA THR A 409 -11.43 15.38 -7.97
C THR A 409 -12.50 16.25 -7.31
N ASN A 410 -12.88 15.88 -6.08
CA ASN A 410 -13.98 16.51 -5.35
C ASN A 410 -13.53 17.36 -4.17
N GLY A 411 -12.33 17.07 -3.66
CA GLY A 411 -11.76 17.77 -2.51
C GLY A 411 -11.02 19.05 -2.86
N GLY A 412 -10.70 19.84 -1.83
CA GLY A 412 -9.90 21.06 -1.96
C GLY A 412 -9.95 21.94 -0.71
N GLY A 413 -8.87 22.68 -0.46
CA GLY A 413 -8.76 23.72 0.55
C GLY A 413 -9.03 25.11 -0.01
N THR A 414 -9.87 25.89 0.67
CA THR A 414 -10.25 27.24 0.28
C THR A 414 -10.74 28.06 1.48
N GLU A 415 -11.33 29.21 1.22
CA GLU A 415 -12.03 30.04 2.19
C GLU A 415 -13.43 30.40 1.67
N TRP A 416 -14.46 30.19 2.48
CA TRP A 416 -15.85 30.59 2.14
C TRP A 416 -16.34 31.70 3.05
N ASN A 417 -17.16 32.60 2.49
CA ASN A 417 -17.93 33.58 3.25
C ASN A 417 -19.22 32.93 3.77
N TYR A 418 -19.32 32.73 5.08
CA TYR A 418 -20.54 32.24 5.74
C TYR A 418 -21.44 33.37 6.28
N GLY A 419 -21.01 34.62 6.09
CA GLY A 419 -21.73 35.84 6.46
C GLY A 419 -22.64 36.34 5.35
N THR A 420 -22.54 37.63 5.06
CA THR A 420 -23.21 38.28 3.93
C THR A 420 -22.19 39.02 3.08
N ASP A 421 -22.59 39.53 1.92
CA ASP A 421 -21.69 40.34 1.09
C ASP A 421 -21.28 41.67 1.76
N ILE A 422 -22.17 42.22 2.59
CA ILE A 422 -21.95 43.49 3.30
C ILE A 422 -21.27 43.31 4.67
N ASP A 423 -21.40 42.14 5.27
CA ASP A 423 -20.76 41.77 6.53
C ASP A 423 -20.20 40.34 6.39
N PRO A 424 -19.03 40.20 5.74
CA PRO A 424 -18.47 38.90 5.43
C PRO A 424 -17.83 38.26 6.67
N GLU A 425 -18.01 36.95 6.78
CA GLU A 425 -17.46 36.10 7.83
C GLU A 425 -16.76 34.92 7.17
N VAL A 426 -15.48 35.12 6.84
CA VAL A 426 -14.71 34.18 6.02
C VAL A 426 -14.04 33.15 6.91
N ARG A 427 -14.17 31.86 6.58
CA ARG A 427 -13.57 30.74 7.33
C ARG A 427 -12.76 29.83 6.42
N LEU A 428 -11.78 29.14 7.00
CA LEU A 428 -11.14 28.00 6.35
C LEU A 428 -12.22 26.99 5.94
N THR A 429 -12.21 26.56 4.69
CA THR A 429 -13.11 25.53 4.20
C THR A 429 -12.31 24.44 3.51
N ILE A 430 -12.42 23.22 4.00
CA ILE A 430 -11.87 22.02 3.39
C ILE A 430 -13.03 21.19 2.84
N LEU A 431 -13.02 20.94 1.55
CA LEU A 431 -13.99 20.08 0.87
C LEU A 431 -13.46 18.66 0.90
N SER A 432 -14.21 17.71 1.46
CA SER A 432 -13.79 16.30 1.48
C SER A 432 -13.81 15.68 0.09
N ASP A 433 -12.91 14.75 -0.19
CA ASP A 433 -12.92 13.92 -1.42
C ASP A 433 -13.48 12.50 -1.11
N SER A 434 -14.61 12.42 -0.38
CA SER A 434 -15.07 11.20 0.31
C SER A 434 -15.39 10.00 -0.58
N ASN A 435 -15.55 10.16 -1.89
CA ASN A 435 -15.75 9.04 -2.82
C ASN A 435 -14.48 8.22 -3.08
N LYS A 436 -13.33 8.67 -2.59
CA LYS A 436 -12.05 7.97 -2.77
C LYS A 436 -11.64 7.27 -1.48
N ARG A 437 -11.08 6.07 -1.62
CA ARG A 437 -10.70 5.19 -0.51
C ARG A 437 -9.19 5.06 -0.41
N ILE A 438 -8.68 4.77 0.78
CA ILE A 438 -7.23 4.51 1.02
C ILE A 438 -6.68 3.47 0.03
N ALA A 439 -7.44 2.39 -0.24
CA ALA A 439 -7.07 1.34 -1.18
C ALA A 439 -6.95 1.79 -2.65
N SER A 440 -7.50 2.95 -3.01
CA SER A 440 -7.35 3.55 -4.35
C SER A 440 -6.02 4.31 -4.52
N GLY A 441 -5.16 4.31 -3.49
CA GLY A 441 -3.88 5.02 -3.52
C GLY A 441 -4.02 6.54 -3.61
N ASN A 442 -5.16 7.07 -3.13
CA ASN A 442 -5.47 8.50 -3.17
C ASN A 442 -5.53 9.08 -1.74
N HIS A 443 -5.29 10.38 -1.63
CA HIS A 443 -5.15 11.11 -0.36
C HIS A 443 -6.46 11.24 0.42
N ALA A 444 -7.61 11.08 -0.23
CA ALA A 444 -8.90 11.20 0.45
C ALA A 444 -9.03 10.24 1.64
N ASN A 445 -9.50 10.76 2.78
CA ASN A 445 -9.61 10.04 4.06
C ASN A 445 -8.26 9.56 4.61
N HIS A 446 -7.17 10.24 4.26
CA HIS A 446 -5.84 10.06 4.85
C HIS A 446 -5.46 11.30 5.68
N PRO A 447 -4.69 11.18 6.78
CA PRO A 447 -4.27 12.33 7.58
C PRO A 447 -3.53 13.43 6.79
N ILE A 448 -2.68 13.03 5.82
CA ILE A 448 -1.98 13.95 4.91
C ILE A 448 -2.91 14.86 4.12
N PHE A 449 -4.13 14.42 3.79
CA PHE A 449 -5.05 15.23 3.00
C PHE A 449 -5.42 16.51 3.73
N ILE A 450 -5.64 16.45 5.04
CA ILE A 450 -5.97 17.65 5.82
C ILE A 450 -4.77 18.58 5.91
N TYR A 451 -3.55 18.03 5.99
CA TYR A 451 -2.32 18.82 5.86
C TYR A 451 -2.23 19.52 4.50
N HIS A 452 -2.45 18.78 3.41
CA HIS A 452 -2.46 19.29 2.04
C HIS A 452 -3.46 20.44 1.87
N GLU A 453 -4.72 20.22 2.24
CA GLU A 453 -5.77 21.22 2.06
C GLU A 453 -5.59 22.44 2.97
N LEU A 454 -5.09 22.25 4.20
CA LEU A 454 -4.71 23.38 5.04
C LEU A 454 -3.55 24.17 4.42
N PHE A 455 -2.56 23.49 3.83
CA PHE A 455 -1.38 24.13 3.28
C PHE A 455 -1.71 25.10 2.14
N HIS A 456 -2.64 24.75 1.24
CA HIS A 456 -3.17 25.67 0.21
C HIS A 456 -3.59 27.02 0.76
N VAL A 457 -4.23 27.03 1.92
CA VAL A 457 -4.73 28.27 2.52
C VAL A 457 -3.62 28.99 3.30
N LEU A 458 -2.71 28.24 3.93
CA LEU A 458 -1.55 28.82 4.63
C LEU A 458 -0.59 29.54 3.68
N GLU A 459 -0.46 29.09 2.43
CA GLU A 459 0.29 29.83 1.41
C GLU A 459 -0.23 31.25 1.20
N TRP A 460 -1.54 31.49 1.40
CA TRP A 460 -2.11 32.83 1.32
C TRP A 460 -1.79 33.66 2.58
N ALA A 461 -1.89 33.04 3.76
CA ALA A 461 -1.58 33.68 5.04
C ALA A 461 -0.12 34.16 5.14
N TYR A 462 0.77 33.48 4.44
CA TYR A 462 2.21 33.71 4.46
C TYR A 462 2.75 34.10 3.07
N HIS A 463 1.93 34.65 2.17
CA HIS A 463 2.31 34.91 0.77
C HIS A 463 3.57 35.77 0.58
N LYS A 464 4.01 36.52 1.61
CA LYS A 464 5.27 37.28 1.64
C LYS A 464 6.50 36.43 1.98
N SER A 465 6.30 35.30 2.65
CA SER A 465 7.35 34.34 2.96
C SER A 465 7.88 33.74 1.65
N ASN A 466 9.19 33.47 1.61
CA ASN A 466 9.79 32.78 0.48
C ASN A 466 9.37 31.31 0.46
N PHE A 467 8.19 31.06 -0.10
CA PHE A 467 7.74 29.73 -0.47
C PHE A 467 8.35 29.30 -1.79
N PRO A 468 8.56 27.99 -1.99
CA PRO A 468 8.75 27.45 -3.33
C PRO A 468 7.45 27.65 -4.15
N LYS A 469 7.37 28.75 -4.93
CA LYS A 469 6.23 29.15 -5.82
C LYS A 469 5.98 28.11 -6.93
N LYS A 470 4.84 28.02 -7.64
CA LYS A 470 3.63 28.89 -7.76
C LYS A 470 2.31 28.11 -7.56
N ASP A 471 2.39 26.78 -7.48
CA ASP A 471 1.32 25.83 -7.17
C ASP A 471 2.04 24.58 -6.63
N HIS A 472 1.68 24.05 -5.45
CA HIS A 472 2.37 22.91 -4.82
C HIS A 472 1.65 21.54 -4.95
N PRO A 473 0.80 21.26 -5.95
CA PRO A 473 -0.07 20.10 -5.87
C PRO A 473 0.70 18.78 -5.74
N TYR A 474 1.94 18.71 -6.25
CA TYR A 474 2.83 17.53 -6.14
C TYR A 474 4.31 17.91 -6.29
N GLN A 475 4.87 18.73 -5.38
CA GLN A 475 6.25 19.21 -5.55
C GLN A 475 7.27 18.07 -5.52
N ARG A 476 8.01 17.92 -6.62
CA ARG A 476 9.09 16.94 -6.70
C ARG A 476 10.25 17.42 -5.83
N ARG A 477 10.93 16.50 -5.15
CA ARG A 477 12.07 16.82 -4.27
C ARG A 477 13.13 17.75 -4.90
N LYS A 478 13.34 17.67 -6.21
CA LYS A 478 14.27 18.52 -6.98
C LYS A 478 13.87 20.01 -7.07
N GLU A 479 12.60 20.32 -6.84
CA GLU A 479 12.02 21.67 -6.87
C GLU A 479 12.00 22.31 -5.48
N TRP A 480 12.29 21.53 -4.42
CA TRP A 480 12.28 22.03 -3.06
C TRP A 480 13.48 22.93 -2.76
N PRO A 481 13.37 23.83 -1.75
CA PRO A 481 14.51 24.55 -1.22
C PRO A 481 15.67 23.63 -0.83
N ARG A 482 16.91 24.09 -1.04
CA ARG A 482 18.12 23.28 -0.79
C ARG A 482 18.29 22.90 0.68
N ASP A 483 17.77 23.73 1.59
CA ASP A 483 17.82 23.51 3.03
C ASP A 483 16.77 22.51 3.52
N TYR A 484 15.83 22.08 2.68
CA TYR A 484 14.83 21.07 3.05
C TYR A 484 15.41 19.66 2.99
N GLN A 485 14.97 18.79 3.89
CA GLN A 485 15.30 17.38 3.97
C GLN A 485 14.08 16.50 3.66
N GLY A 486 14.32 15.21 3.40
CA GLY A 486 13.25 14.25 3.08
C GLY A 486 12.93 14.14 1.59
N ASN A 487 11.88 13.40 1.26
CA ASN A 487 11.47 13.09 -0.11
C ASN A 487 9.96 12.89 -0.30
N THR A 488 9.15 12.99 0.77
CA THR A 488 7.69 12.83 0.70
C THR A 488 6.92 14.14 0.87
N GLU A 489 5.62 14.11 0.62
CA GLU A 489 4.76 15.29 0.77
C GLU A 489 4.71 15.76 2.24
N TRP A 490 4.65 14.81 3.17
CA TRP A 490 4.77 15.12 4.59
C TRP A 490 6.06 15.86 4.94
N ASP A 491 7.21 15.39 4.42
CA ASP A 491 8.51 16.01 4.73
C ASP A 491 8.53 17.47 4.28
N PHE A 492 7.98 17.76 3.09
CA PHE A 492 7.87 19.11 2.58
C PHE A 492 7.02 20.02 3.48
N TYR A 493 5.85 19.55 3.93
CA TYR A 493 5.00 20.32 4.84
C TYR A 493 5.67 20.54 6.19
N SER A 494 6.21 19.47 6.79
CA SER A 494 6.92 19.52 8.06
C SER A 494 8.10 20.50 8.01
N GLU A 495 8.91 20.45 6.95
CA GLU A 495 10.04 21.36 6.76
C GLU A 495 9.58 22.80 6.57
N THR A 496 8.48 23.03 5.85
CA THR A 496 7.92 24.37 5.68
C THR A 496 7.37 24.94 6.98
N PHE A 497 6.61 24.15 7.74
CA PHE A 497 6.13 24.58 9.05
C PHE A 497 7.30 24.93 9.96
N ASN A 498 8.29 24.05 10.08
CA ASN A 498 9.38 24.24 11.02
C ASN A 498 10.37 25.34 10.61
N LYS A 499 10.72 25.45 9.32
CA LYS A 499 11.80 26.34 8.85
C LYS A 499 11.32 27.66 8.29
N ARG A 500 10.02 27.81 8.03
CA ARG A 500 9.43 29.05 7.50
C ARG A 500 8.39 29.60 8.47
N MET A 501 7.24 28.92 8.62
CA MET A 501 6.09 29.50 9.34
C MET A 501 6.33 29.63 10.84
N MET A 502 6.91 28.61 11.49
CA MET A 502 7.23 28.66 12.92
C MET A 502 8.34 29.67 13.23
N VAL A 503 9.31 29.84 12.33
CA VAL A 503 10.40 30.82 12.49
C VAL A 503 9.89 32.25 12.34
N GLU A 504 8.97 32.48 11.40
CA GLU A 504 8.47 33.82 11.10
C GLU A 504 7.64 34.40 12.25
N ASP A 505 6.64 33.66 12.74
CA ASP A 505 5.74 34.15 13.79
C ASP A 505 5.12 33.04 14.65
N GLN A 506 5.76 31.87 14.75
CA GLN A 506 5.21 30.71 15.47
C GLN A 506 3.81 30.32 14.95
N MET A 507 3.56 30.50 13.65
CA MET A 507 2.26 30.26 13.03
C MET A 507 1.10 31.13 13.57
N ASP A 508 1.39 32.31 14.10
CA ASP A 508 0.39 33.14 14.79
C ASP A 508 -0.73 33.65 13.89
N ARG A 509 -0.56 33.63 12.56
CA ARG A 509 -1.62 34.02 11.62
C ARG A 509 -2.74 33.01 11.54
N LEU A 510 -2.52 31.76 11.93
CA LEU A 510 -3.43 30.62 11.76
C LEU A 510 -4.62 30.73 12.74
N TYR A 511 -5.57 31.58 12.39
CA TYR A 511 -6.79 31.92 13.13
C TYR A 511 -7.73 32.67 12.19
N TRP A 512 -8.97 32.19 12.05
CA TRP A 512 -9.96 32.76 11.11
C TRP A 512 -11.12 33.43 11.81
N LEU A 513 -11.41 33.05 13.05
CA LEU A 513 -12.53 33.62 13.79
C LEU A 513 -12.40 35.16 13.88
N GLY A 514 -13.43 35.88 13.44
CA GLY A 514 -13.43 37.35 13.37
C GLY A 514 -12.69 37.95 12.17
N ARG A 515 -12.17 37.14 11.23
CA ARG A 515 -11.64 37.64 9.95
C ARG A 515 -12.76 37.84 8.94
N LYS A 516 -12.85 39.06 8.41
CA LYS A 516 -13.85 39.45 7.41
C LYS A 516 -13.46 39.15 5.96
N GLU A 517 -12.17 39.17 5.66
CA GLU A 517 -11.69 39.20 4.26
C GLU A 517 -11.01 37.90 3.80
N GLY A 518 -10.73 36.97 4.73
CA GLY A 518 -9.89 35.79 4.48
C GLY A 518 -8.42 36.14 4.18
N PHE A 519 -7.58 35.11 4.07
CA PHE A 519 -6.19 35.24 3.68
C PHE A 519 -6.02 35.53 2.20
N TYR A 520 -6.84 34.92 1.33
CA TYR A 520 -6.75 35.17 -0.11
C TYR A 520 -7.08 36.63 -0.44
N GLY A 521 -8.14 37.18 0.16
CA GLY A 521 -8.52 38.58 -0.04
C GLY A 521 -7.42 39.54 0.39
N ILE A 522 -6.77 39.28 1.52
CA ILE A 522 -5.62 40.07 2.01
C ILE A 522 -4.47 39.98 1.01
N LYS A 523 -4.06 38.77 0.60
CA LYS A 523 -3.00 38.56 -0.39
C LYS A 523 -3.23 39.37 -1.67
N VAL A 524 -4.41 39.24 -2.28
CA VAL A 524 -4.73 39.94 -3.54
C VAL A 524 -4.68 41.46 -3.37
N LYS A 525 -5.12 42.00 -2.22
CA LYS A 525 -5.03 43.43 -1.93
C LYS A 525 -3.59 43.89 -1.74
N GLU A 526 -2.75 43.10 -1.10
CA GLU A 526 -1.34 43.43 -0.86
C GLU A 526 -0.48 43.30 -2.11
N GLU A 527 -0.73 42.33 -3.00
CA GLU A 527 -0.01 42.16 -4.27
C GLU A 527 -0.39 43.20 -5.33
N LYS A 528 -1.54 43.86 -5.19
CA LYS A 528 -2.01 44.95 -6.07
C LYS A 528 -1.53 46.35 -5.64
N LYS A 529 -0.93 46.46 -4.45
CA LYS A 529 -0.26 47.68 -3.97
C LYS A 529 1.19 47.67 -4.38
#